data_AF-A0A1J6HE52-F1
#
_entry.id   AF-A0A1J6HE52-F1
#
_cell.length_a   1.000
_cell.length_b   1.000
_cell.length_c   1.000
_cell.angle_alpha   90.00
_cell.angle_beta   90.00
_cell.angle_gamma   90.00
#
_symmetry.space_group_name_H-M   'P 1'
#
loop_
_entity.id
_entity.type
_entity.pdbx_description
1 polymer ?
#
loop_
_entity_poly.entity_id
_entity_poly.type
_entity_poly.pdbx_seq_one_letter_code
_entity_poly.pdbx_strand_id
1 'polypeptide(L)'
;MNTRFSSARAALLLAVAMALPTGNAFAKSACDGVTTTLTIQQKSDYRSLIAQSLGKKVKPASISIESFMQYGNWSVVYADVPVADPGYFFFDHSSKQPKLKDVWGGMAERSEIPDLIKWARKLGANKQIAACFADTATAP
;
A
#
# COMPACT_ATOMS: atom_id res chain seq x y z
N MET A 1 -21.30 -65.93 51.44
CA MET A 1 -21.74 -65.07 52.56
C MET A 1 -20.85 -63.84 52.61
N ASN A 2 -21.49 -62.66 52.63
CA ASN A 2 -21.09 -61.32 53.13
C ASN A 2 -19.97 -60.55 52.37
N THR A 3 -20.29 -59.50 51.58
CA THR A 3 -20.47 -58.04 51.91
C THR A 3 -19.20 -57.36 52.48
N ARG A 4 -18.68 -56.19 52.02
CA ARG A 4 -19.29 -54.86 51.75
C ARG A 4 -18.40 -53.94 50.88
N PHE A 5 -19.05 -52.93 50.29
CA PHE A 5 -18.55 -51.75 49.56
C PHE A 5 -17.73 -50.75 50.42
N SER A 6 -16.81 -50.00 49.80
CA SER A 6 -16.54 -48.56 50.08
C SER A 6 -15.54 -48.00 49.06
N SER A 7 -15.93 -47.13 48.13
CA SER A 7 -16.22 -45.68 48.23
C SER A 7 -15.03 -44.83 47.73
N ALA A 8 -15.36 -44.05 46.70
CA ALA A 8 -14.58 -43.08 45.94
C ALA A 8 -13.46 -42.34 46.69
N ARG A 9 -12.33 -42.13 45.99
CA ARG A 9 -11.57 -40.88 46.14
C ARG A 9 -11.31 -40.28 44.78
N ALA A 10 -11.81 -39.06 44.66
CA ALA A 10 -11.96 -38.28 43.46
C ALA A 10 -10.63 -37.96 42.78
N ALA A 11 -10.65 -38.00 41.46
CA ALA A 11 -9.67 -37.36 40.61
C ALA A 11 -9.75 -35.83 40.81
N LEU A 12 -8.61 -35.19 41.04
CA LEU A 12 -8.49 -33.73 40.94
C LEU A 12 -7.33 -33.43 39.97
N LEU A 13 -7.64 -33.40 38.67
CA LEU A 13 -6.76 -32.85 37.65
C LEU A 13 -6.87 -31.32 37.74
N LEU A 14 -5.88 -30.65 38.31
CA LEU A 14 -5.74 -29.19 38.21
C LEU A 14 -5.42 -28.83 36.75
N ALA A 15 -6.44 -28.50 35.97
CA ALA A 15 -6.27 -27.82 34.69
C ALA A 15 -6.01 -26.33 34.97
N VAL A 16 -4.74 -25.92 34.95
CA VAL A 16 -4.35 -24.51 34.93
C VAL A 16 -4.68 -23.97 33.54
N ALA A 17 -5.81 -23.29 33.40
CA ALA A 17 -6.16 -22.55 32.19
C ALA A 17 -5.23 -21.33 32.08
N MET A 18 -4.20 -21.43 31.25
CA MET A 18 -3.39 -20.27 30.85
C MET A 18 -4.27 -19.35 29.98
N ALA A 19 -4.84 -18.31 30.59
CA ALA A 19 -5.41 -17.20 29.85
C ALA A 19 -4.27 -16.41 29.19
N LEU A 20 -3.92 -16.77 27.96
CA LEU A 20 -3.05 -15.95 27.12
C LEU A 20 -3.81 -14.66 26.78
N PRO A 21 -3.27 -13.46 27.05
CA PRO A 21 -3.86 -12.23 26.55
C PRO A 21 -3.76 -12.26 25.03
N THR A 22 -4.89 -12.38 24.36
CA THR A 22 -5.01 -12.11 22.93
C THR A 22 -4.86 -10.60 22.73
N GLY A 23 -3.62 -10.11 22.76
CA GLY A 23 -3.33 -8.76 22.33
C GLY A 23 -3.74 -8.64 20.88
N ASN A 24 -4.74 -7.80 20.58
CA ASN A 24 -5.08 -7.44 19.22
C ASN A 24 -3.89 -6.68 18.62
N ALA A 25 -2.97 -7.40 17.99
CA ALA A 25 -1.97 -6.80 17.12
C ALA A 25 -2.73 -6.23 15.92
N PHE A 26 -2.96 -4.91 15.93
CA PHE A 26 -3.49 -4.21 14.76
C PHE A 26 -2.49 -4.43 13.62
N ALA A 27 -2.95 -5.10 12.55
CA ALA A 27 -2.16 -5.22 11.34
C ALA A 27 -1.87 -3.81 10.82
N LYS A 28 -0.58 -3.49 10.71
CA LYS A 28 -0.11 -2.20 10.18
C LYS A 28 -0.65 -2.02 8.76
N SER A 29 -1.23 -0.86 8.43
CA SER A 29 -1.66 -0.62 7.05
C SER A 29 -0.46 -0.63 6.12
N ALA A 30 -0.65 -1.10 4.88
CA ALA A 30 0.39 -1.11 3.85
C ALA A 30 0.93 0.31 3.55
N CYS A 31 0.13 1.34 3.82
CA CYS A 31 0.49 2.74 3.64
C CYS A 31 1.03 3.43 4.91
N ASP A 32 1.27 2.70 5.99
CA ASP A 32 1.76 3.32 7.22
C ASP A 32 3.10 4.03 7.03
N GLY A 33 3.12 5.31 7.41
CA GLY A 33 4.28 6.19 7.26
C GLY A 33 4.43 6.80 5.86
N VAL A 34 3.61 6.41 4.89
CA VAL A 34 3.54 7.03 3.57
C VAL A 34 2.70 8.30 3.67
N THR A 35 3.23 9.42 3.16
CA THR A 35 2.46 10.65 3.03
C THR A 35 1.47 10.50 1.88
N THR A 36 0.17 10.60 2.17
CA THR A 36 -0.90 10.49 1.17
C THR A 36 -1.60 11.81 0.86
N THR A 37 -1.26 12.87 1.59
CA THR A 37 -1.80 14.21 1.38
C THR A 37 -0.92 15.00 0.42
N LEU A 38 -1.57 15.78 -0.45
CA LEU A 38 -0.92 16.57 -1.48
C LEU A 38 -1.10 18.06 -1.17
N THR A 39 0.01 18.81 -1.11
CA THR A 39 -0.07 20.28 -0.98
C THR A 39 -0.49 20.93 -2.30
N ILE A 40 -0.94 22.19 -2.24
CA ILE A 40 -1.31 22.98 -3.43
C ILE A 40 -0.12 23.10 -4.40
N GLN A 41 1.08 23.35 -3.87
CA GLN A 41 2.29 23.47 -4.68
C GLN A 41 2.65 22.15 -5.34
N GLN A 42 2.70 21.05 -4.58
CA GLN A 42 2.97 19.72 -5.14
C GLN A 42 1.95 19.34 -6.22
N LYS A 43 0.67 19.69 -6.03
CA LYS A 43 -0.36 19.45 -7.05
C LYS A 43 -0.04 20.17 -8.36
N SER A 44 0.42 21.42 -8.30
CA SER A 44 0.86 22.17 -9.49
C SER A 44 2.12 21.56 -10.13
N ASP A 45 3.09 21.16 -9.31
CA ASP A 45 4.36 20.59 -9.76
C ASP A 45 4.16 19.25 -10.46
N TYR A 46 3.38 18.32 -9.87
CA TYR A 46 3.12 17.02 -10.47
C TYR A 46 2.29 17.10 -11.75
N ARG A 47 1.31 18.01 -11.83
CA ARG A 47 0.61 18.28 -13.10
C ARG A 47 1.58 18.70 -14.19
N SER A 48 2.57 19.52 -13.84
CA SER A 48 3.59 19.97 -14.79
C SER A 48 4.53 18.83 -15.20
N LEU A 49 4.97 18.00 -14.24
CA LEU A 49 5.82 16.82 -14.49
C LEU A 49 5.12 15.78 -15.38
N ILE A 50 3.86 15.47 -15.08
CA ILE A 50 3.04 14.53 -15.86
C ILE A 50 2.83 15.08 -17.27
N ALA A 51 2.42 16.35 -17.42
CA ALA A 51 2.25 16.97 -18.73
C ALA A 51 3.53 16.92 -19.58
N GLN A 52 4.69 17.23 -18.98
CA GLN A 52 5.98 17.13 -19.66
C GLN A 52 6.30 15.71 -20.10
N SER A 53 5.97 14.72 -19.27
CA SER A 53 6.21 13.30 -19.56
C SER A 53 5.33 12.75 -20.68
N LEU A 54 4.11 13.28 -20.83
CA LEU A 54 3.17 12.92 -21.90
C LEU A 54 3.42 13.69 -23.22
N GLY A 55 4.31 14.68 -23.19
CA GLY A 55 4.73 15.44 -24.37
C GLY A 55 3.98 16.77 -24.58
N LYS A 56 4.42 17.53 -25.60
CA LYS A 56 4.17 18.98 -25.77
C LYS A 56 2.72 19.41 -26.01
N LYS A 57 1.76 18.48 -26.07
CA LYS A 57 0.35 18.78 -26.34
C LYS A 57 -0.55 18.71 -25.09
N VAL A 58 -0.06 18.17 -23.97
CA VAL A 58 -0.84 18.08 -22.73
C VAL A 58 -0.62 19.33 -21.89
N LYS A 59 -1.72 19.98 -21.47
CA LYS A 59 -1.65 21.14 -20.58
C LYS A 59 -1.68 20.66 -19.12
N PRO A 60 -0.86 21.21 -18.21
CA PRO A 60 -0.92 20.84 -16.79
C PRO A 60 -2.33 21.01 -16.18
N ALA A 61 -3.09 22.01 -16.64
CA ALA A 61 -4.44 22.28 -16.17
C ALA A 61 -5.49 21.21 -16.56
N SER A 62 -5.22 20.37 -17.58
CA SER A 62 -6.11 19.28 -17.99
C SER A 62 -5.84 17.96 -17.26
N ILE A 63 -4.95 17.96 -16.26
CA ILE A 63 -4.60 16.77 -15.48
C ILE A 63 -5.28 16.85 -14.12
N SER A 64 -6.05 15.81 -13.78
CA SER A 64 -6.65 15.66 -12.45
C SER A 64 -5.79 14.71 -11.64
N ILE A 65 -5.33 15.14 -10.46
CA ILE A 65 -4.64 14.27 -9.52
C ILE A 65 -5.65 13.80 -8.49
N GLU A 66 -5.81 12.49 -8.40
CA GLU A 66 -6.80 11.82 -7.55
C GLU A 66 -6.19 11.30 -6.26
N SER A 67 -4.99 10.72 -6.34
CA SER A 67 -4.27 10.25 -5.16
C SER A 67 -2.77 10.50 -5.25
N PHE A 68 -2.15 10.50 -4.09
CA PHE A 68 -0.74 10.78 -3.92
C PHE A 68 -0.14 9.84 -2.88
N MET A 69 1.11 9.43 -3.09
CA MET A 69 1.90 8.66 -2.14
C MET A 69 3.33 9.18 -2.18
N GLN A 70 3.93 9.48 -1.04
CA GLN A 70 5.35 9.83 -0.96
C GLN A 70 6.02 9.19 0.25
N TYR A 71 7.20 8.61 0.02
CA TYR A 71 8.06 8.07 1.06
C TYR A 71 9.51 8.02 0.58
N GLY A 72 10.42 8.62 1.36
CA GLY A 72 11.82 8.77 0.98
C GLY A 72 11.95 9.50 -0.37
N ASN A 73 12.75 8.95 -1.27
CA ASN A 73 13.01 9.52 -2.59
C ASN A 73 11.99 9.10 -3.67
N TRP A 74 10.81 8.63 -3.28
CA TRP A 74 9.81 8.14 -4.23
C TRP A 74 8.47 8.80 -4.01
N SER A 75 7.80 9.09 -5.12
CA SER A 75 6.39 9.46 -5.12
C SER A 75 5.61 8.70 -6.19
N VAL A 76 4.35 8.41 -5.91
CA VAL A 76 3.39 7.86 -6.87
C VAL A 76 2.20 8.80 -6.92
N VAL A 77 1.77 9.14 -8.14
CA VAL A 77 0.64 10.04 -8.38
C VAL A 77 -0.37 9.29 -9.23
N TYR A 78 -1.58 9.06 -8.72
CA TYR A 78 -2.68 8.58 -9.55
C TYR A 78 -3.37 9.77 -10.19
N ALA A 79 -3.41 9.79 -11.52
CA ALA A 79 -3.93 10.93 -12.26
C ALA A 79 -4.71 10.51 -13.51
N ASP A 80 -5.80 11.24 -13.75
CA ASP A 80 -6.53 11.27 -15.00
C ASP A 80 -5.86 12.29 -15.96
N VAL A 81 -5.70 11.87 -17.21
CA VAL A 81 -4.97 12.58 -18.25
C VAL A 81 -5.76 12.54 -19.57
N PRO A 82 -5.71 13.60 -20.40
CA PRO A 82 -6.61 13.72 -21.55
C PRO A 82 -6.28 12.82 -22.77
N VAL A 83 -5.25 11.98 -22.67
CA VAL A 83 -4.66 11.24 -23.80
C VAL A 83 -4.54 9.74 -23.57
N ALA A 84 -4.86 9.25 -22.38
CA ALA A 84 -4.76 7.86 -21.97
C ALA A 84 -5.67 7.61 -20.76
N ASP A 85 -5.89 6.35 -20.43
CA ASP A 85 -6.59 5.98 -19.20
C ASP A 85 -5.82 6.47 -17.96
N PRO A 86 -6.49 6.71 -16.82
CA PRO A 86 -5.85 7.09 -15.58
C PRO A 86 -4.77 6.11 -15.16
N GLY A 87 -3.69 6.62 -14.58
CA GLY A 87 -2.51 5.81 -14.25
C GLY A 87 -1.77 6.28 -13.02
N TYR A 88 -1.03 5.35 -12.42
CA TYR A 88 -0.10 5.60 -11.32
C TYR A 88 1.27 5.95 -11.89
N PHE A 89 1.62 7.23 -11.85
CA PHE A 89 2.91 7.75 -12.31
C PHE A 89 3.96 7.63 -11.20
N PHE A 90 5.02 6.85 -11.44
CA PHE A 90 6.11 6.63 -10.49
C PHE A 90 7.26 7.58 -10.73
N PHE A 91 7.56 8.43 -9.76
CA PHE A 91 8.68 9.36 -9.81
C PHE A 91 9.78 9.02 -8.80
N ASP A 92 11.03 9.05 -9.28
CA ASP A 92 12.24 8.96 -8.48
C ASP A 92 12.85 10.35 -8.27
N HIS A 93 13.08 10.70 -7.00
CA HIS A 93 13.63 11.97 -6.52
C HIS A 93 15.10 11.87 -6.11
N SER A 94 15.79 10.76 -6.45
CA SER A 94 17.22 10.58 -6.16
C SER A 94 18.13 11.58 -6.90
N SER A 95 17.63 12.21 -7.97
CA SER A 95 18.31 13.28 -8.69
C SER A 95 17.72 14.67 -8.39
N LYS A 96 18.44 15.73 -8.77
CA LYS A 96 18.00 17.13 -8.60
C LYS A 96 16.62 17.44 -9.19
N GLN A 97 16.20 16.69 -10.21
CA GLN A 97 14.86 16.79 -10.79
C GLN A 97 14.17 15.42 -10.65
N PRO A 98 12.87 15.39 -10.26
CA PRO A 98 12.10 14.15 -10.25
C PRO A 98 12.06 13.53 -11.65
N LYS A 99 12.31 12.23 -11.75
CA LYS A 99 12.29 11.47 -13.01
C LYS A 99 11.12 10.52 -13.03
N LEU A 100 10.27 10.60 -14.05
CA LEU A 100 9.29 9.55 -14.31
C LEU A 100 10.03 8.25 -14.62
N LYS A 101 9.68 7.18 -13.90
CA LYS A 101 10.28 5.85 -14.04
C LYS A 101 9.42 4.94 -14.88
N ASP A 102 8.14 4.91 -14.58
CA ASP A 102 7.13 4.18 -15.35
C ASP A 102 5.72 4.63 -14.94
N VAL A 103 4.71 4.15 -15.66
CA VAL A 103 3.29 4.34 -15.34
C VAL A 103 2.62 2.99 -15.25
N TRP A 104 1.95 2.71 -14.12
CA TRP A 104 1.05 1.57 -14.04
C TRP A 104 -0.37 2.00 -14.43
N GLY A 105 -0.94 1.31 -15.41
CA GLY A 105 -2.34 1.47 -15.81
C GLY A 105 -3.12 0.18 -15.63
N GLY A 106 -4.44 0.30 -15.50
CA GLY A 106 -5.35 -0.84 -15.40
C GLY A 106 -5.74 -1.21 -13.96
N MET A 107 -6.78 -2.05 -13.88
CA MET A 107 -7.26 -2.64 -12.63
C MET A 107 -6.34 -3.80 -12.23
N ALA A 108 -6.24 -4.05 -10.92
CA ALA A 108 -5.55 -5.21 -10.39
C ALA A 108 -6.38 -5.83 -9.26
N GLU A 109 -6.31 -7.15 -9.13
CA GLU A 109 -6.97 -7.89 -8.06
C GLU A 109 -6.10 -7.97 -6.81
N ARG A 110 -6.71 -8.15 -5.63
CA ARG A 110 -5.98 -8.34 -4.36
C ARG A 110 -4.97 -9.50 -4.41
N SER A 111 -5.24 -10.52 -5.21
CA SER A 111 -4.35 -11.66 -5.45
C SER A 111 -3.03 -11.25 -6.13
N GLU A 112 -3.01 -10.12 -6.85
CA GLU A 112 -1.87 -9.63 -7.62
C GLU A 112 -0.95 -8.70 -6.81
N ILE A 113 -1.27 -8.40 -5.55
CA ILE A 113 -0.43 -7.56 -4.68
C ILE A 113 1.05 -7.97 -4.69
N PRO A 114 1.43 -9.27 -4.58
CA PRO A 114 2.83 -9.67 -4.64
C PRO A 114 3.52 -9.28 -5.96
N ASP A 115 2.80 -9.36 -7.08
CA ASP A 115 3.32 -9.05 -8.41
C ASP A 115 3.43 -7.54 -8.63
N LEU A 116 2.46 -6.74 -8.16
CA LEU A 116 2.53 -5.28 -8.19
C LEU A 116 3.69 -4.77 -7.33
N ILE A 117 3.89 -5.35 -6.13
CA ILE A 117 5.05 -5.03 -5.30
C ILE A 117 6.33 -5.37 -6.07
N LYS A 118 6.43 -6.58 -6.63
CA LYS A 118 7.62 -7.01 -7.39
C LYS A 118 7.91 -6.10 -8.58
N TRP A 119 6.88 -5.70 -9.32
CA TRP A 119 6.98 -4.77 -10.44
C TRP A 119 7.51 -3.41 -9.98
N ALA A 120 6.88 -2.79 -8.98
CA ALA A 120 7.30 -1.48 -8.47
C ALA A 120 8.73 -1.52 -7.91
N ARG A 121 9.10 -2.60 -7.22
CA ARG A 121 10.46 -2.81 -6.71
C ARG A 121 11.48 -2.98 -7.83
N LYS A 122 11.11 -3.60 -8.96
CA LYS A 122 11.97 -3.71 -10.15
C LYS A 122 12.28 -2.35 -10.79
N LEU A 123 11.37 -1.38 -10.67
CA LEU A 123 11.62 0.02 -11.07
C LEU A 123 12.63 0.75 -10.16
N GLY A 124 12.87 0.21 -8.96
CA GLY A 124 13.72 0.78 -7.92
C GLY A 124 12.95 1.39 -6.74
N ALA A 125 11.62 1.32 -6.71
CA ALA A 125 10.83 1.84 -5.60
C ALA A 125 11.24 1.20 -4.27
N ASN A 126 11.10 1.94 -3.17
CA ASN A 126 11.31 1.38 -1.84
C ASN A 126 10.15 0.46 -1.42
N LYS A 127 10.35 -0.32 -0.35
CA LYS A 127 9.36 -1.30 0.12
C LYS A 127 8.04 -0.66 0.50
N GLN A 128 8.09 0.51 1.14
CA GLN A 128 6.94 1.23 1.66
C GLN A 128 6.04 1.73 0.52
N ILE A 129 6.61 2.41 -0.48
CA ILE A 129 5.86 2.85 -1.66
C ILE A 129 5.29 1.65 -2.42
N ALA A 130 6.08 0.61 -2.66
CA ALA A 130 5.62 -0.54 -3.43
C ALA A 130 4.43 -1.24 -2.74
N ALA A 131 4.47 -1.40 -1.41
CA ALA A 131 3.39 -2.00 -0.65
C ALA A 131 2.14 -1.12 -0.65
N CYS A 132 2.28 0.18 -0.36
CA CYS A 132 1.15 1.12 -0.34
C CYS A 132 0.47 1.24 -1.70
N PHE A 133 1.26 1.33 -2.78
CA PHE A 133 0.75 1.31 -4.15
C PHE A 133 -0.05 0.04 -4.44
N ALA A 134 0.52 -1.14 -4.17
CA ALA A 134 -0.13 -2.40 -4.50
C ALA A 134 -1.43 -2.58 -3.70
N ASP A 135 -1.44 -2.18 -2.43
CA ASP A 135 -2.65 -2.22 -1.60
C ASP A 135 -3.74 -1.28 -2.13
N THR A 136 -3.36 -0.06 -2.52
CA THR A 136 -4.30 0.94 -3.05
C THR A 136 -4.83 0.59 -4.44
N ALA A 137 -3.95 0.12 -5.34
CA ALA A 137 -4.31 -0.22 -6.73
C ALA A 137 -5.18 -1.47 -6.84
N THR A 138 -5.29 -2.24 -5.75
CA THR A 138 -6.11 -3.46 -5.66
C THR A 138 -7.30 -3.29 -4.69
N ALA A 139 -7.49 -2.09 -4.16
CA ALA A 139 -8.62 -1.80 -3.27
C ALA A 139 -9.95 -1.88 -4.07
N PRO A 140 -11.03 -2.41 -3.46
CA PRO A 140 -12.33 -2.56 -4.10
C PRO A 140 -13.05 -1.22 -4.36
#